data_AF-A0A1B6MGR0-F1
#
_entry.id   AF-A0A1B6MGR0-F1
#
_cell.length_a   1.000
_cell.length_b   1.000
_cell.length_c   1.000
_cell.angle_alpha   90.00
_cell.angle_beta   90.00
_cell.angle_gamma   90.00
#
_symmetry.space_group_name_H-M   'P 1'
#
loop_
_entity.id
_entity.type
_entity.pdbx_description
1 polymer ?
#
loop_
_entity_poly.entity_id
_entity_poly.type
_entity_poly.pdbx_seq_one_letter_code
_entity_poly.pdbx_strand_id
1 'polypeptide(L)'
;EIPSWLSEEYLAVVLQGGEDKDPRVKVDNFTAKSALSLDQNYGTYVFRVNVTYTVGKSVDQNDISLIIKTPVAEGFLSEYMEKIDLFNREQRFYNDVLSQLSKIAQFEFGPKAFYCPDRNRLVLKDLNAEGYIMASRDKQLNFSHCKLVMTSIAKYHASSVALHHKNSALVEEAGAKRLYYDEGPFKKEVKGWVETSLKLVGDVLKEMDGHKHYGDVMYSKIDGIWEFLKREFQPRKQALNVLNHGDLWVNNMLFKYGSSGAPDAVKLV
;
A
#
# COMPACT_ATOMS: atom_id res chain seq x y z
N GLU A 1 11.26 -10.56 -16.44
CA GLU A 1 10.93 -10.16 -17.82
C GLU A 1 9.79 -9.16 -17.78
N ILE A 2 9.65 -8.32 -18.82
CA ILE A 2 8.50 -7.40 -18.93
C ILE A 2 7.28 -8.24 -19.33
N PRO A 3 6.15 -8.17 -18.61
CA PRO A 3 4.97 -8.95 -18.96
C PRO A 3 4.38 -8.55 -20.31
N SER A 4 3.89 -9.51 -21.09
CA SER A 4 3.34 -9.27 -22.43
C SER A 4 2.09 -8.38 -22.45
N TRP A 5 1.34 -8.31 -21.34
CA TRP A 5 0.18 -7.43 -21.22
C TRP A 5 0.56 -5.95 -21.03
N LEU A 6 1.81 -5.65 -20.64
CA LEU A 6 2.28 -4.28 -20.47
C LEU A 6 2.72 -3.75 -21.83
N SER A 7 1.79 -3.10 -22.54
CA SER A 7 1.99 -2.56 -23.89
C SER A 7 1.75 -1.04 -23.95
N GLU A 8 2.06 -0.44 -25.09
CA GLU A 8 1.80 0.97 -25.39
C GLU A 8 0.32 1.29 -25.32
N GLU A 9 -0.54 0.41 -25.84
CA GLU A 9 -2.00 0.56 -25.82
C GLU A 9 -2.54 0.54 -24.38
N TYR A 10 -2.06 -0.39 -23.55
CA TYR A 10 -2.42 -0.45 -22.14
C TYR A 10 -2.06 0.85 -21.42
N LEU A 11 -0.83 1.33 -21.61
CA LEU A 11 -0.34 2.56 -20.99
C LEU A 11 -1.07 3.81 -21.50
N ALA A 12 -1.43 3.85 -22.79
CA ALA A 12 -2.24 4.92 -23.36
C ALA A 12 -3.60 5.01 -22.65
N VAL A 13 -4.31 3.89 -22.48
CA VAL A 13 -5.61 3.83 -21.79
C VAL A 13 -5.50 4.28 -20.32
N VAL A 14 -4.44 3.84 -19.63
CA VAL A 14 -4.14 4.25 -18.24
C VAL A 14 -3.97 5.77 -18.13
N LEU A 15 -3.17 6.37 -19.01
CA LEU A 15 -2.88 7.81 -19.00
C LEU A 15 -4.08 8.66 -19.48
N GLN A 16 -4.88 8.12 -20.40
CA GLN A 16 -6.11 8.73 -20.91
C GLN A 16 -7.23 8.75 -19.86
N GLY A 17 -7.19 7.86 -18.86
CA GLY A 17 -8.20 7.78 -17.81
C GLY A 17 -9.41 6.91 -18.15
N GLY A 18 -9.30 6.03 -19.15
CA GLY A 18 -10.38 5.18 -19.67
C GLY A 18 -10.36 5.08 -21.19
N GLU A 19 -10.91 4.02 -21.78
CA GLU A 19 -10.83 3.71 -23.22
C GLU A 19 -11.49 4.78 -24.12
N ASP A 20 -12.59 5.37 -23.65
CA ASP A 20 -13.42 6.34 -24.39
C ASP A 20 -13.27 7.77 -23.86
N LYS A 21 -12.10 8.12 -23.31
CA LYS A 21 -11.83 9.46 -22.78
C LYS A 21 -11.04 10.29 -23.78
N ASP A 22 -11.44 11.54 -23.93
CA ASP A 22 -10.66 12.57 -24.61
C ASP A 22 -9.98 13.49 -23.58
N PRO A 23 -8.81 14.06 -23.92
CA PRO A 23 -8.07 13.89 -25.19
C PRO A 23 -7.40 12.52 -25.30
N ARG A 24 -7.35 11.96 -26.52
CA ARG A 24 -6.60 10.73 -26.84
C ARG A 24 -5.13 10.82 -26.41
N VAL A 25 -4.58 9.73 -25.87
CA VAL A 25 -3.16 9.60 -25.53
C VAL A 25 -2.50 8.65 -26.51
N LYS A 26 -1.32 9.01 -27.02
CA LYS A 26 -0.45 8.11 -27.79
C LYS A 26 0.86 7.92 -27.03
N VAL A 27 1.19 6.67 -26.71
CA VAL A 27 2.50 6.33 -26.14
C VAL A 27 3.47 6.19 -27.30
N ASP A 28 4.58 6.92 -27.25
CA ASP A 28 5.61 6.90 -28.28
C ASP A 28 6.72 5.90 -27.96
N ASN A 29 6.99 5.69 -26.67
CA ASN A 29 7.92 4.68 -26.17
C ASN A 29 7.68 4.44 -24.67
N PHE A 30 8.06 3.27 -24.16
CA PHE A 30 8.16 3.04 -22.73
C PHE A 30 9.31 2.08 -22.37
N THR A 31 9.77 2.17 -21.12
CA THR A 31 10.69 1.20 -20.53
C THR A 31 10.10 0.69 -19.23
N ALA A 32 10.29 -0.60 -18.93
CA ALA A 32 9.83 -1.21 -17.70
C ALA A 32 10.92 -2.06 -17.04
N LYS A 33 11.02 -1.98 -15.72
CA LYS A 33 11.92 -2.81 -14.91
C LYS A 33 11.32 -3.11 -13.56
N SER A 34 11.82 -4.13 -12.86
CA SER A 34 11.45 -4.35 -11.46
C SER A 34 11.80 -3.11 -10.64
N ALA A 35 10.85 -2.61 -9.86
CA ALA A 35 11.03 -1.44 -9.00
C ALA A 35 11.73 -1.79 -7.68
N LEU A 36 11.59 -3.05 -7.26
CA LEU A 36 12.09 -3.60 -6.02
C LEU A 36 12.96 -4.83 -6.31
N SER A 37 13.85 -5.15 -5.38
CA SER A 37 14.59 -6.41 -5.38
C SER A 37 13.68 -7.58 -4.97
N LEU A 38 14.06 -8.81 -5.30
CA LEU A 38 13.24 -10.00 -5.08
C LEU A 38 12.89 -10.23 -3.60
N ASP A 39 13.78 -9.84 -2.68
CA ASP A 39 13.63 -9.95 -1.23
C ASP A 39 12.66 -8.90 -0.63
N GLN A 40 12.20 -7.94 -1.44
CA GLN A 40 11.29 -6.87 -1.01
C GLN A 40 9.89 -7.01 -1.64
N ASN A 41 9.66 -8.02 -2.48
CA ASN A 41 8.39 -8.28 -3.16
C ASN A 41 7.49 -9.21 -2.31
N TYR A 42 6.77 -8.63 -1.35
CA TYR A 42 5.84 -9.38 -0.48
C TYR A 42 4.50 -9.67 -1.17
N GLY A 43 4.51 -10.59 -2.15
CA GLY A 43 3.30 -11.12 -2.80
C GLY A 43 2.81 -10.34 -4.03
N THR A 44 3.55 -9.33 -4.49
CA THR A 44 3.25 -8.59 -5.73
C THR A 44 4.52 -8.36 -6.54
N TYR A 45 4.40 -8.36 -7.87
CA TYR A 45 5.44 -7.80 -8.73
C TYR A 45 5.21 -6.30 -8.88
N VAL A 46 6.25 -5.53 -8.59
CA VAL A 46 6.21 -4.06 -8.68
C VAL A 46 7.11 -3.63 -9.83
N PHE A 47 6.51 -3.06 -10.88
CA PHE A 47 7.23 -2.55 -12.04
C PHE A 47 7.33 -1.03 -11.98
N ARG A 48 8.53 -0.50 -12.25
CA ARG A 48 8.73 0.90 -12.56
C ARG A 48 8.71 1.06 -14.06
N VAL A 49 7.79 1.88 -14.55
CA VAL A 49 7.53 2.09 -15.97
C VAL A 49 7.70 3.57 -16.30
N ASN A 50 8.68 3.90 -17.15
CA ASN A 50 8.83 5.25 -17.67
C ASN A 50 8.18 5.30 -19.05
N VAL A 51 7.27 6.25 -19.24
CA VAL A 51 6.44 6.38 -20.42
C VAL A 51 6.67 7.75 -21.04
N THR A 52 6.90 7.75 -22.34
CA THR A 52 6.98 8.93 -23.18
C THR A 52 5.74 8.96 -24.06
N TYR A 53 4.98 10.05 -24.05
CA TYR A 53 3.67 10.12 -24.69
C TYR A 53 3.28 11.51 -25.16
N THR A 54 2.34 11.56 -26.11
CA THR A 54 1.72 12.77 -26.64
C THR A 54 0.21 12.77 -26.34
N VAL A 55 -0.38 13.97 -26.24
CA VAL A 55 -1.79 14.15 -25.85
C VAL A 55 -2.54 14.93 -26.92
N GLY A 56 -3.65 14.36 -27.39
CA GLY A 56 -4.51 14.93 -28.40
C GLY A 56 -3.78 15.16 -29.73
N LYS A 57 -3.82 16.40 -30.20
CA LYS A 57 -3.09 16.84 -31.41
C LYS A 57 -1.79 17.59 -31.07
N SER A 58 -1.37 17.59 -29.81
CA SER A 58 -0.12 18.25 -29.43
C SER A 58 1.07 17.52 -30.03
N VAL A 59 2.06 18.30 -30.45
CA VAL A 59 3.39 17.80 -30.81
C VAL A 59 4.32 17.71 -29.61
N ASP A 60 3.89 18.26 -28.46
CA ASP A 60 4.68 18.27 -27.24
C ASP A 60 4.71 16.87 -26.61
N GLN A 61 5.93 16.39 -26.41
CA GLN A 61 6.21 15.13 -25.77
C GLN A 61 6.17 15.30 -24.23
N ASN A 62 5.54 14.35 -23.55
CA ASN A 62 5.43 14.31 -22.10
C ASN A 62 6.11 13.04 -21.59
N ASP A 63 6.73 13.14 -20.41
CA ASP A 63 7.34 12.00 -19.74
C ASP A 63 6.71 11.80 -18.37
N ILE A 64 6.44 10.54 -18.03
CA ILE A 64 5.91 10.16 -16.72
C ILE A 64 6.53 8.85 -16.24
N SER A 65 6.80 8.78 -14.94
CA SER A 65 7.21 7.55 -14.27
C SER A 65 6.07 7.02 -13.41
N LEU A 66 5.78 5.73 -13.58
CA LEU A 66 4.68 5.01 -12.96
C LEU A 66 5.20 3.79 -12.18
N ILE A 67 4.50 3.45 -11.11
CA ILE A 67 4.61 2.17 -10.42
C ILE A 67 3.38 1.34 -10.75
N ILE A 68 3.58 0.16 -11.33
CA ILE A 68 2.52 -0.80 -11.61
C ILE A 68 2.70 -2.01 -10.70
N LYS A 69 1.73 -2.22 -9.80
CA LYS A 69 1.66 -3.41 -8.96
C LYS A 69 0.76 -4.45 -9.63
N THR A 70 1.20 -5.70 -9.70
CA THR A 70 0.42 -6.84 -10.19
C THR A 70 0.62 -8.03 -9.26
N PRO A 71 -0.38 -8.92 -9.07
CA PRO A 71 -0.23 -10.10 -8.25
C PRO A 71 0.88 -11.00 -8.79
N VAL A 72 1.49 -11.77 -7.90
CA VAL A 72 2.26 -12.96 -8.31
C VAL A 72 1.32 -13.96 -8.98
N ALA A 73 1.81 -14.67 -10.00
CA ALA A 73 0.94 -15.47 -10.86
C ALA A 73 0.37 -16.72 -10.18
N GLU A 74 1.05 -17.27 -9.17
CA GLU A 74 0.75 -18.60 -8.62
C GLU A 74 0.97 -18.66 -7.10
N GLY A 75 0.38 -19.68 -6.48
CA GLY A 75 0.56 -20.02 -5.07
C GLY A 75 -0.49 -19.42 -4.13
N PHE A 76 -0.44 -19.87 -2.88
CA PHE A 76 -1.42 -19.53 -1.85
C PHE A 76 -1.67 -18.02 -1.71
N LEU A 77 -0.62 -17.19 -1.76
CA LEU A 77 -0.75 -15.74 -1.64
C LEU A 77 -1.54 -15.14 -2.82
N SER A 78 -1.36 -15.66 -4.04
CA SER A 78 -2.11 -15.19 -5.21
C SER A 78 -3.60 -15.50 -5.06
N GLU A 79 -3.93 -16.76 -4.76
CA GLU A 79 -5.32 -17.20 -4.53
C GLU A 79 -5.96 -16.44 -3.36
N TYR A 80 -5.20 -16.20 -2.29
CA TYR A 80 -5.66 -15.43 -1.14
C TYR A 80 -6.03 -13.99 -1.54
N MET A 81 -5.11 -13.29 -2.21
CA MET A 81 -5.30 -11.90 -2.65
C MET A 81 -6.48 -11.76 -3.62
N GLU A 82 -6.67 -12.74 -4.52
CA GLU A 82 -7.80 -12.78 -5.45
C GLU A 82 -9.14 -12.92 -4.70
N LYS A 83 -9.28 -13.90 -3.79
CA LYS A 83 -10.56 -14.09 -3.08
C LYS A 83 -10.94 -12.90 -2.18
N ILE A 84 -9.96 -12.17 -1.65
CA ILE A 84 -10.25 -10.95 -0.86
C ILE A 84 -10.43 -9.70 -1.72
N ASP A 85 -10.28 -9.81 -3.05
CA ASP A 85 -10.41 -8.73 -4.03
C ASP A 85 -9.42 -7.58 -3.72
N LEU A 86 -8.18 -7.93 -3.37
CA LEU A 86 -7.21 -6.99 -2.77
C LEU A 86 -6.92 -5.79 -3.67
N PHE A 87 -6.54 -6.01 -4.92
CA PHE A 87 -6.12 -4.95 -5.83
C PHE A 87 -7.27 -4.00 -6.20
N ASN A 88 -8.46 -4.53 -6.43
CA ASN A 88 -9.65 -3.72 -6.68
C ASN A 88 -10.04 -2.90 -5.44
N ARG A 89 -9.80 -3.41 -4.23
CA ARG A 89 -9.93 -2.61 -3.00
C ARG A 89 -8.86 -1.54 -2.91
N GLU A 90 -7.61 -1.87 -3.22
CA GLU A 90 -6.50 -0.91 -3.21
C GLU A 90 -6.76 0.23 -4.22
N GLN A 91 -7.21 -0.09 -5.43
CA GLN A 91 -7.63 0.91 -6.42
C GLN A 91 -8.72 1.84 -5.88
N ARG A 92 -9.82 1.28 -5.36
CA ARG A 92 -10.93 2.08 -4.77
C ARG A 92 -10.45 2.91 -3.58
N PHE A 93 -9.59 2.35 -2.74
CA PHE A 93 -9.01 3.08 -1.63
C PHE A 93 -8.25 4.31 -2.12
N TYR A 94 -7.34 4.16 -3.08
CA TYR A 94 -6.58 5.30 -3.62
C TYR A 94 -7.48 6.34 -4.33
N ASN A 95 -8.41 5.87 -5.17
CA ASN A 95 -9.24 6.74 -6.00
C ASN A 95 -10.34 7.46 -5.20
N ASP A 96 -11.00 6.75 -4.29
CA ASP A 96 -12.23 7.22 -3.64
C ASP A 96 -11.97 7.70 -2.21
N VAL A 97 -11.16 6.96 -1.44
CA VAL A 97 -10.91 7.24 -0.02
C VAL A 97 -9.75 8.21 0.15
N LEU A 98 -8.54 7.83 -0.26
CA LEU A 98 -7.32 8.62 -0.07
C LEU A 98 -7.41 9.99 -0.76
N SER A 99 -8.07 10.06 -1.92
CA SER A 99 -8.30 11.33 -2.63
C SER A 99 -9.16 12.29 -1.81
N GLN A 100 -10.20 11.79 -1.12
CA GLN A 100 -11.07 12.60 -0.28
C GLN A 100 -10.40 12.97 1.04
N LEU A 101 -9.66 12.04 1.67
CA LEU A 101 -8.84 12.34 2.83
C LEU A 101 -7.86 13.48 2.50
N SER A 102 -7.17 13.40 1.37
CA SER A 102 -6.19 14.41 0.94
C SER A 102 -6.83 15.77 0.71
N LYS A 103 -8.02 15.81 0.09
CA LYS A 103 -8.80 17.04 -0.11
C LYS A 103 -9.23 17.67 1.21
N ILE A 104 -9.74 16.88 2.16
CA ILE A 104 -10.17 17.36 3.48
C ILE A 104 -8.97 17.90 4.27
N ALA A 105 -7.84 17.19 4.24
CA ALA A 105 -6.63 17.56 4.95
C ALA A 105 -5.85 18.71 4.30
N GLN A 106 -6.14 19.02 3.03
CA GLN A 106 -5.27 19.81 2.15
C GLN A 106 -3.82 19.30 2.19
N PHE A 107 -3.65 17.98 2.12
CA PHE A 107 -2.38 17.30 2.33
C PHE A 107 -2.31 16.03 1.47
N GLU A 108 -1.21 15.84 0.73
CA GLU A 108 -1.00 14.63 -0.07
C GLU A 108 -0.43 13.50 0.79
N PHE A 109 -1.26 12.52 1.13
CA PHE A 109 -0.83 11.40 1.98
C PHE A 109 0.05 10.38 1.24
N GLY A 110 -0.19 10.18 -0.05
CA GLY A 110 0.44 9.12 -0.85
C GLY A 110 0.52 9.46 -2.34
N PRO A 111 0.86 8.50 -3.20
CA PRO A 111 0.92 8.72 -4.63
C PRO A 111 -0.46 8.93 -5.24
N LYS A 112 -0.48 9.66 -6.35
CA LYS A 112 -1.67 9.72 -7.22
C LYS A 112 -1.87 8.36 -7.89
N ALA A 113 -3.05 7.79 -7.75
CA ALA A 113 -3.46 6.65 -8.56
C ALA A 113 -3.95 7.10 -9.95
N PHE A 114 -3.73 6.23 -10.93
CA PHE A 114 -4.22 6.37 -12.29
C PHE A 114 -5.33 5.36 -12.54
N TYR A 115 -6.11 5.64 -13.59
CA TYR A 115 -7.06 4.66 -14.09
C TYR A 115 -6.32 3.35 -14.43
N CYS A 116 -6.91 2.22 -14.06
CA CYS A 116 -6.39 0.91 -14.39
C CYS A 116 -7.51 0.09 -15.00
N PRO A 117 -7.42 -0.33 -16.28
CA PRO A 117 -8.47 -1.12 -16.92
C PRO A 117 -8.55 -2.55 -16.35
N ASP A 118 -7.50 -3.02 -15.69
CA ASP A 118 -7.47 -4.33 -15.04
C ASP A 118 -7.74 -4.19 -13.53
N ARG A 119 -8.78 -4.88 -13.03
CA ARG A 119 -9.20 -4.88 -11.62
C ARG A 119 -8.18 -5.53 -10.68
N ASN A 120 -7.27 -6.35 -11.20
CA ASN A 120 -6.25 -7.07 -10.46
C ASN A 120 -4.89 -6.37 -10.47
N ARG A 121 -4.79 -5.13 -10.94
CA ARG A 121 -3.53 -4.36 -10.92
C ARG A 121 -3.73 -3.03 -10.23
N LEU A 122 -2.65 -2.29 -10.03
CA LEU A 122 -2.72 -0.91 -9.56
C LEU A 122 -1.66 -0.09 -10.26
N VAL A 123 -2.04 1.10 -10.73
CA VAL A 123 -1.11 2.04 -11.34
C VAL A 123 -1.04 3.30 -10.49
N LEU A 124 0.16 3.60 -9.99
CA LEU A 124 0.46 4.75 -9.15
C LEU A 124 1.51 5.62 -9.83
N LYS A 125 1.53 6.91 -9.51
CA LYS A 125 2.67 7.77 -9.84
C LYS A 125 3.92 7.28 -9.11
N ASP A 126 5.07 7.23 -9.78
CA ASP A 126 6.33 6.92 -9.13
C ASP A 126 6.84 8.11 -8.32
N LEU A 127 6.84 7.96 -7.00
CA LEU A 127 7.32 8.99 -6.08
C LEU A 127 8.84 9.16 -6.10
N ASN A 128 9.59 8.16 -6.58
CA ASN A 128 11.04 8.32 -6.77
C ASN A 128 11.37 9.43 -7.78
N ALA A 129 10.54 9.58 -8.83
CA ALA A 129 10.69 10.66 -9.79
C ALA A 129 10.43 12.05 -9.18
N GLU A 130 9.72 12.13 -8.04
CA GLU A 130 9.51 13.36 -7.27
C GLU A 130 10.57 13.60 -6.17
N GLY A 131 11.57 12.70 -6.07
CA GLY A 131 12.65 12.76 -5.09
C GLY A 131 12.29 12.17 -3.73
N TYR A 132 11.17 11.43 -3.61
CA TYR A 132 10.90 10.65 -2.41
C TYR A 132 11.57 9.28 -2.51
N ILE A 133 12.23 8.83 -1.45
CA ILE A 133 12.92 7.54 -1.40
C ILE A 133 12.56 6.80 -0.11
N MET A 134 12.54 5.48 -0.18
CA MET A 134 12.34 4.62 0.99
C MET A 134 13.51 4.77 1.96
N ALA A 135 13.21 4.88 3.26
CA ALA A 135 14.26 4.89 4.28
C ALA A 135 14.88 3.49 4.46
N SER A 136 16.15 3.43 4.85
CA SER A 136 16.84 2.15 5.10
C SER A 136 16.30 1.51 6.38
N ARG A 137 15.79 0.28 6.27
CA ARG A 137 15.33 -0.51 7.43
C ARG A 137 16.44 -0.72 8.45
N ASP A 138 17.68 -0.94 8.00
CA ASP A 138 18.83 -1.22 8.88
C ASP A 138 19.27 0.01 9.67
N LYS A 139 19.12 1.20 9.07
CA LYS A 139 19.43 2.48 9.74
C LYS A 139 18.32 2.96 10.67
N GLN A 140 17.12 2.38 10.56
CA GLN A 140 15.91 2.76 11.30
C GLN A 140 15.50 4.23 11.08
N LEU A 141 14.38 4.63 11.68
CA LEU A 141 13.89 6.00 11.62
C LEU A 141 14.42 6.79 12.81
N ASN A 142 15.03 7.96 12.54
CA ASN A 142 15.37 8.91 13.59
C ASN A 142 14.15 9.78 13.97
N PHE A 143 14.30 10.61 15.01
CA PHE A 143 13.22 11.45 15.51
C PHE A 143 12.56 12.34 14.44
N SER A 144 13.34 12.92 13.52
CA SER A 144 12.81 13.78 12.45
C SER A 144 11.89 13.00 11.49
N HIS A 145 12.26 11.77 11.13
CA HIS A 145 11.40 10.88 10.35
C HIS A 145 10.11 10.56 11.11
N CYS A 146 10.24 10.13 12.37
CA CYS A 146 9.09 9.78 13.21
C CYS A 146 8.13 10.95 13.37
N LYS A 147 8.64 12.17 13.56
CA LYS A 147 7.82 13.38 13.66
C LYS A 147 6.99 13.61 12.39
N LEU A 148 7.58 13.45 11.20
CA LEU A 148 6.86 13.56 9.94
C LEU A 148 5.78 12.48 9.79
N VAL A 149 6.13 11.22 10.06
CA VAL A 149 5.20 10.08 10.00
C VAL A 149 4.02 10.30 10.94
N MET A 150 4.28 10.63 12.21
CA MET A 150 3.23 10.85 13.20
C MET A 150 2.35 12.06 12.86
N THR A 151 2.93 13.13 12.30
CA THR A 151 2.16 14.29 11.82
C THR A 151 1.26 13.92 10.64
N SER A 152 1.79 13.16 9.68
CA SER A 152 1.02 12.68 8.52
C SER A 152 -0.13 11.77 8.96
N ILE A 153 0.13 10.80 9.84
CA ILE A 153 -0.89 9.89 10.37
C ILE A 153 -1.93 10.61 11.23
N ALA A 154 -1.54 11.63 12.01
CA ALA A 154 -2.51 12.44 12.75
C ALA A 154 -3.48 13.16 11.82
N LYS A 155 -2.98 13.76 10.72
CA LYS A 155 -3.82 14.37 9.68
C LYS A 155 -4.69 13.33 8.99
N TYR A 156 -4.16 12.15 8.70
CA TYR A 156 -4.89 11.04 8.07
C TYR A 156 -6.07 10.60 8.94
N HIS A 157 -5.81 10.31 10.22
CA HIS A 157 -6.83 9.92 11.19
C HIS A 157 -7.90 11.00 11.37
N ALA A 158 -7.51 12.26 11.57
CA ALA A 158 -8.46 13.37 11.72
C ALA A 158 -9.34 13.54 10.46
N SER A 159 -8.74 13.42 9.28
CA SER A 159 -9.47 13.51 8.01
C SER A 159 -10.42 12.35 7.80
N SER A 160 -10.10 11.15 8.31
CA SER A 160 -11.00 10.00 8.26
C SER A 160 -12.25 10.19 9.11
N VAL A 161 -12.14 10.83 10.28
CA VAL A 161 -13.28 11.19 11.12
C VAL A 161 -14.16 12.21 10.39
N ALA A 162 -13.54 13.25 9.82
CA ALA A 162 -14.26 14.26 9.05
C ALA A 162 -14.93 13.67 7.80
N LEU A 163 -14.28 12.73 7.11
CA LEU A 163 -14.86 12.03 5.97
C LEU A 163 -16.03 11.15 6.41
N HIS A 164 -15.90 10.43 7.53
CA HIS A 164 -16.97 9.61 8.07
C HIS A 164 -18.23 10.44 8.40
N HIS A 165 -18.07 11.66 8.92
CA HIS A 165 -19.20 12.57 9.13
C HIS A 165 -19.91 13.01 7.84
N LYS A 166 -19.17 13.08 6.71
CA LYS A 166 -19.71 13.47 5.40
C LYS A 166 -20.27 12.29 4.62
N ASN A 167 -19.63 11.13 4.73
CA ASN A 167 -19.94 9.90 4.01
C ASN A 167 -19.44 8.69 4.82
N SER A 168 -20.25 8.25 5.78
CA SER A 168 -19.90 7.13 6.66
C SER A 168 -19.78 5.82 5.87
N ALA A 169 -20.68 5.59 4.91
CA ALA A 169 -20.71 4.37 4.09
C ALA A 169 -19.37 4.10 3.39
N LEU A 170 -18.73 5.12 2.84
CA LEU A 170 -17.42 4.97 2.19
C LEU A 170 -16.32 4.55 3.16
N VAL A 171 -16.29 5.14 4.36
CA VAL A 171 -15.29 4.81 5.39
C VAL A 171 -15.54 3.44 5.98
N GLU A 172 -16.81 3.10 6.23
CA GLU A 172 -17.24 1.80 6.74
C GLU A 172 -16.92 0.69 5.73
N GLU A 173 -17.21 0.88 4.44
CA GLU A 173 -16.87 -0.09 3.38
C GLU A 173 -15.34 -0.32 3.31
N ALA A 174 -14.55 0.76 3.36
CA ALA A 174 -13.09 0.67 3.35
C ALA A 174 -12.56 -0.15 4.54
N GLY A 175 -13.19 -0.02 5.71
CA GLY A 175 -12.85 -0.76 6.93
C GLY A 175 -13.55 -2.12 7.12
N ALA A 176 -14.50 -2.49 6.27
CA ALA A 176 -15.38 -3.65 6.50
C ALA A 176 -14.70 -5.00 6.28
N LYS A 177 -13.83 -5.11 5.27
CA LYS A 177 -13.16 -6.37 4.89
C LYS A 177 -11.87 -6.55 5.69
N ARG A 178 -11.93 -7.42 6.70
CA ARG A 178 -10.88 -7.63 7.71
C ARG A 178 -10.01 -8.84 7.36
N LEU A 179 -8.76 -8.82 7.81
CA LEU A 179 -7.85 -9.96 7.68
C LEU A 179 -8.23 -11.09 8.66
N TYR A 180 -8.71 -10.73 9.84
CA TYR A 180 -8.98 -11.66 10.95
C TYR A 180 -10.49 -11.72 11.24
N TYR A 181 -11.18 -12.70 10.65
CA TYR A 181 -12.61 -12.95 10.85
C TYR A 181 -12.97 -14.41 10.58
N ASP A 182 -14.05 -14.91 11.20
CA ASP A 182 -14.32 -16.35 11.25
C ASP A 182 -14.95 -16.90 9.96
N GLU A 183 -15.64 -16.04 9.21
CA GLU A 183 -16.34 -16.36 7.97
C GLU A 183 -15.44 -16.21 6.73
N GLY A 184 -14.14 -15.99 6.94
CA GLY A 184 -13.18 -15.76 5.87
C GLY A 184 -12.85 -17.02 5.06
N PRO A 185 -12.66 -16.90 3.74
CA PRO A 185 -12.47 -18.05 2.84
C PRO A 185 -11.17 -18.83 3.08
N PHE A 186 -10.26 -18.30 3.91
CA PHE A 186 -8.96 -18.88 4.24
C PHE A 186 -8.64 -18.78 5.74
N LYS A 187 -9.67 -18.83 6.60
CA LYS A 187 -9.50 -18.72 8.06
C LYS A 187 -8.42 -19.66 8.58
N LYS A 188 -8.46 -20.94 8.20
CA LYS A 188 -7.58 -21.98 8.76
C LYS A 188 -6.13 -21.70 8.38
N GLU A 189 -5.89 -21.30 7.14
CA GLU A 189 -4.58 -21.00 6.58
C GLU A 189 -4.01 -19.72 7.19
N VAL A 190 -4.79 -18.64 7.26
CA VAL A 190 -4.37 -17.37 7.88
C VAL A 190 -4.11 -17.56 9.38
N LYS A 191 -4.98 -18.30 10.08
CA LYS A 191 -4.79 -18.62 11.50
C LYS A 191 -3.50 -19.42 11.71
N GLY A 192 -3.30 -20.48 10.94
CA GLY A 192 -2.10 -21.31 11.02
C GLY A 192 -0.83 -20.55 10.68
N TRP A 193 -0.90 -19.64 9.70
CA TRP A 193 0.19 -18.73 9.35
C TRP A 193 0.57 -17.82 10.53
N VAL A 194 -0.40 -17.13 11.14
CA VAL A 194 -0.17 -16.27 12.31
C VAL A 194 0.44 -17.05 13.48
N GLU A 195 -0.15 -18.20 13.83
CA GLU A 195 0.33 -19.03 14.95
C GLU A 195 1.77 -19.52 14.70
N THR A 196 2.06 -19.96 13.47
CA THR A 196 3.39 -20.42 13.07
C THR A 196 4.40 -19.27 13.06
N SER A 197 4.03 -18.10 12.54
CA SER A 197 4.91 -16.92 12.54
C SER A 197 5.25 -16.47 13.96
N LEU A 198 4.26 -16.45 14.87
CA LEU A 198 4.50 -16.10 16.26
C LEU A 198 5.41 -17.11 16.97
N LYS A 199 5.21 -18.41 16.70
CA LYS A 199 6.08 -19.48 17.20
C LYS A 199 7.52 -19.32 16.71
N LEU A 200 7.70 -19.09 15.42
CA LEU A 200 9.03 -18.90 14.82
C LEU A 200 9.78 -17.72 15.45
N VAL A 201 9.09 -16.59 15.65
CA VAL A 201 9.66 -15.44 16.38
C VAL A 201 10.03 -15.83 17.80
N GLY A 202 9.18 -16.60 18.49
CA GLY A 202 9.46 -17.14 19.81
C GLY A 202 10.72 -18.01 19.84
N ASP A 203 10.89 -18.91 18.87
CA ASP A 203 12.07 -19.77 18.75
C ASP A 203 13.35 -18.96 18.57
N VAL A 204 13.37 -18.02 17.63
CA VAL A 204 14.53 -17.13 17.41
C VAL A 204 14.91 -16.38 18.68
N LEU A 205 13.92 -15.82 19.40
CA LEU A 205 14.17 -15.06 20.63
C LEU A 205 14.69 -15.94 21.79
N LYS A 206 14.36 -17.24 21.83
CA LYS A 206 14.87 -18.15 22.86
C LYS A 206 16.33 -18.51 22.67
N GLU A 207 16.78 -18.57 21.41
CA GLU A 207 18.17 -18.84 21.06
C GLU A 207 19.06 -17.58 21.14
N MET A 208 18.45 -16.38 21.19
CA MET A 208 19.16 -15.12 21.36
C MET A 208 19.48 -14.86 22.84
N ASP A 209 20.77 -14.74 23.17
CA ASP A 209 21.22 -14.46 24.54
C ASP A 209 20.58 -13.18 25.10
N GLY A 210 20.14 -13.24 26.35
CA GLY A 210 19.38 -12.16 27.01
C GLY A 210 17.92 -11.99 26.57
N HIS A 211 17.40 -12.74 25.58
CA HIS A 211 16.05 -12.53 25.01
C HIS A 211 15.04 -13.64 25.30
N LYS A 212 15.46 -14.71 26.00
CA LYS A 212 14.62 -15.90 26.27
C LYS A 212 13.23 -15.57 26.85
N HIS A 213 13.16 -14.60 27.76
CA HIS A 213 11.89 -14.16 28.35
C HIS A 213 10.90 -13.63 27.29
N TYR A 214 11.37 -12.89 26.28
CA TYR A 214 10.51 -12.44 25.18
C TYR A 214 10.00 -13.61 24.34
N GLY A 215 10.82 -14.64 24.14
CA GLY A 215 10.40 -15.89 23.52
C GLY A 215 9.28 -16.56 24.31
N ASP A 216 9.39 -16.66 25.64
CA ASP A 216 8.32 -17.19 26.50
C ASP A 216 7.04 -16.37 26.41
N VAL A 217 7.14 -15.03 26.32
CA VAL A 217 5.99 -14.16 26.08
C VAL A 217 5.30 -14.50 24.75
N MET A 218 6.05 -14.64 23.64
CA MET A 218 5.46 -14.98 22.33
C MET A 218 4.73 -16.34 22.40
N TYR A 219 5.38 -17.34 22.97
CA TYR A 219 4.79 -18.67 23.19
C TYR A 219 3.50 -18.63 23.99
N SER A 220 3.45 -17.83 25.07
CA SER A 220 2.26 -17.71 25.93
C SER A 220 1.03 -17.11 25.23
N LYS A 221 1.22 -16.51 24.04
CA LYS A 221 0.14 -15.88 23.28
C LYS A 221 -0.33 -16.69 22.07
N ILE A 222 0.40 -17.74 21.68
CA ILE A 222 0.04 -18.59 20.53
C ILE A 222 -1.39 -19.11 20.72
N ASP A 223 -1.64 -19.70 21.89
CA ASP A 223 -2.97 -20.12 22.28
C ASP A 223 -3.85 -18.89 22.53
N GLY A 224 -4.73 -18.60 21.56
CA GLY A 224 -5.65 -17.47 21.61
C GLY A 224 -5.25 -16.25 20.79
N ILE A 225 -4.12 -16.28 20.06
CA ILE A 225 -3.71 -15.16 19.19
C ILE A 225 -4.80 -14.83 18.15
N TRP A 226 -5.47 -15.85 17.61
CA TRP A 226 -6.56 -15.66 16.65
C TRP A 226 -7.72 -14.85 17.25
N GLU A 227 -8.18 -15.23 18.44
CA GLU A 227 -9.27 -14.55 19.13
C GLU A 227 -8.88 -13.13 19.54
N PHE A 228 -7.62 -12.94 19.95
CA PHE A 228 -7.06 -11.63 20.22
C PHE A 228 -7.09 -10.74 18.98
N LEU A 229 -6.54 -11.18 17.85
CA LEU A 229 -6.50 -10.40 16.61
C LEU A 229 -7.91 -10.12 16.08
N LYS A 230 -8.78 -11.13 16.08
CA LYS A 230 -10.18 -10.97 15.67
C LYS A 230 -10.88 -9.88 16.47
N ARG A 231 -10.60 -9.76 17.78
CA ARG A 231 -11.16 -8.73 18.66
C ARG A 231 -10.52 -7.36 18.45
N GLU A 232 -9.19 -7.28 18.41
CA GLU A 232 -8.48 -5.99 18.35
C GLU A 232 -8.65 -5.27 17.01
N PHE A 233 -8.91 -6.01 15.93
CA PHE A 233 -9.16 -5.43 14.60
C PHE A 233 -10.64 -5.08 14.36
N GLN A 234 -11.47 -5.05 15.41
CA GLN A 234 -12.86 -4.58 15.35
C GLN A 234 -12.97 -3.11 15.73
N PRO A 235 -13.82 -2.34 15.03
CA PRO A 235 -14.26 -1.03 15.52
C PRO A 235 -14.88 -1.16 16.92
N ARG A 236 -14.54 -0.23 17.80
CA ARG A 236 -15.03 -0.19 19.18
C ARG A 236 -16.27 0.70 19.26
N LYS A 237 -17.42 0.15 19.67
CA LYS A 237 -18.73 0.85 19.66
C LYS A 237 -18.78 2.17 20.45
N GLN A 238 -17.98 2.30 21.50
CA GLN A 238 -17.98 3.46 22.42
C GLN A 238 -16.66 4.22 22.41
N ALA A 239 -15.89 4.11 21.33
CA ALA A 239 -14.63 4.83 21.18
C ALA A 239 -14.62 5.65 19.88
N LEU A 240 -13.69 6.59 19.80
CA LEU A 240 -13.36 7.23 18.54
C LEU A 240 -12.65 6.23 17.63
N ASN A 241 -13.33 5.80 16.57
CA ASN A 241 -12.73 4.98 15.51
C ASN A 241 -12.22 5.90 14.41
N VAL A 242 -11.07 5.55 13.85
CA VAL A 242 -10.45 6.23 12.72
C VAL A 242 -10.12 5.17 11.67
N LEU A 243 -10.10 5.54 10.40
CA LEU A 243 -9.56 4.65 9.38
C LEU A 243 -8.04 4.62 9.56
N ASN A 244 -7.43 3.44 9.65
CA ASN A 244 -5.99 3.30 9.78
C ASN A 244 -5.31 3.14 8.41
N HIS A 245 -4.00 3.36 8.33
CA HIS A 245 -3.19 3.00 7.15
C HIS A 245 -3.17 1.47 6.93
N GLY A 246 -3.22 0.69 8.01
CA GLY A 246 -3.30 -0.78 7.96
C GLY A 246 -1.96 -1.50 7.80
N ASP A 247 -0.96 -0.86 7.18
CA ASP A 247 0.40 -1.43 7.04
C ASP A 247 1.48 -0.34 7.15
N LEU A 248 1.62 0.26 8.33
CA LEU A 248 2.49 1.42 8.54
C LEU A 248 3.89 0.99 9.02
N TRP A 249 4.78 0.75 8.07
CA TRP A 249 6.18 0.39 8.33
C TRP A 249 7.13 1.01 7.29
N VAL A 250 8.44 0.90 7.51
CA VAL A 250 9.46 1.66 6.76
C VAL A 250 9.39 1.47 5.23
N ASN A 251 8.97 0.29 4.76
CA ASN A 251 8.86 0.01 3.33
C ASN A 251 7.67 0.74 2.68
N ASN A 252 6.68 1.15 3.49
CA ASN A 252 5.52 1.89 3.06
C ASN A 252 5.62 3.40 3.39
N MET A 253 6.83 3.88 3.66
CA MET A 253 7.12 5.28 3.94
C MET A 253 8.22 5.77 3.02
N LEU A 254 7.88 6.68 2.12
CA LEU A 254 8.85 7.33 1.24
C LEU A 254 9.07 8.76 1.71
N PHE A 255 10.32 9.11 1.95
CA PHE A 255 10.74 10.40 2.49
C PHE A 255 11.44 11.23 1.41
N LYS A 256 11.19 12.53 1.42
CA LYS A 256 11.95 13.50 0.64
C LYS A 256 12.88 14.24 1.58
N TYR A 257 14.14 14.36 1.18
CA TYR A 257 15.20 14.93 2.01
C TYR A 257 15.59 16.31 1.50
N GLY A 258 15.76 17.25 2.43
CA GLY A 258 16.26 18.59 2.16
C GLY A 258 17.77 18.61 1.92
N SER A 259 18.30 19.79 1.61
CA SER A 259 19.74 20.00 1.38
C SER A 259 20.62 19.68 2.60
N SER A 260 20.07 19.72 3.80
CA SER A 260 20.74 19.34 5.05
C SER A 260 20.83 17.83 5.28
N GLY A 261 20.20 17.02 4.42
CA GLY A 261 20.06 15.57 4.60
C GLY A 261 18.99 15.17 5.62
N ALA A 262 18.26 16.14 6.21
CA ALA A 262 17.10 15.87 7.05
C ALA A 262 15.86 15.55 6.18
N PRO A 263 14.96 14.67 6.64
CA PRO A 263 13.70 14.45 5.95
C PRO A 263 12.79 15.67 6.14
N ASP A 264 12.21 16.16 5.04
CA ASP A 264 11.33 17.33 5.00
C ASP A 264 9.86 16.97 4.73
N ALA A 265 9.63 15.84 4.03
CA ALA A 265 8.29 15.36 3.74
C ALA A 265 8.22 13.83 3.73
N VAL A 266 7.02 13.28 3.92
CA VAL A 266 6.74 11.85 3.84
C VAL A 266 5.47 11.60 3.06
N LYS A 267 5.49 10.57 2.21
CA LYS A 267 4.32 9.97 1.56
C LYS A 267 4.22 8.50 1.99
N LEU A 268 3.01 8.05 2.25
CA LEU A 268 2.66 6.70 2.68
C LEU A 268 2.10 5.94 1.47
N VAL A 269 2.50 4.67 1.28
CA VAL A 269 2.17 3.84 0.09
C VAL A 269 1.56 2.49 0.46
#